data_AF-A0A0J7K6Y3-F1
#
_entry.id   AF-A0A0J7K6Y3-F1
#
_cell.length_a   1.000
_cell.length_b   1.000
_cell.length_c   1.000
_cell.angle_alpha   90.00
_cell.angle_beta   90.00
_cell.angle_gamma   90.00
#
_symmetry.space_group_name_H-M   'P 1'
#
loop_
_entity.id
_entity.type
_entity.pdbx_description
1 polymer ?
#
loop_
_entity_poly.entity_id
_entity_poly.type
_entity_poly.pdbx_seq_one_letter_code
_entity_poly.pdbx_strand_id
1 'polypeptide(L)'
;MRTLLETTELGDKTPSVLLREMRTLAGTNVTDNMLRTLWLQRLPTRIQELLTVLDDVSLDKLAACADKAHDRGIGQGVIAIAGTVQSDPLQTLNNQISELAKQVAAIGKRRARSKTRGRSRTKSGSRKRDQTPEQSTTCYYHQRFKEKAWKCLLPCDSEHSLAKRGNSNDHRQ
;
A
#
# COMPACT_ATOMS: atom_id res chain seq x y z
N MET A 1 -51.75 16.22 -10.91
CA MET A 1 -50.63 16.62 -10.03
C MET A 1 -49.46 15.62 -9.97
N ARG A 2 -49.58 14.37 -10.44
CA ARG A 2 -48.44 13.41 -10.47
C ARG A 2 -47.50 13.58 -11.69
N THR A 3 -48.00 14.08 -12.81
CA THR A 3 -47.21 14.26 -14.06
C THR A 3 -46.13 15.34 -13.95
N LEU A 4 -46.36 16.40 -13.17
CA LEU A 4 -45.33 17.41 -12.86
C LEU A 4 -44.22 16.84 -11.98
N LEU A 5 -44.56 15.85 -11.14
CA LEU A 5 -43.66 15.18 -10.20
C LEU A 5 -42.80 14.10 -10.88
N GLU A 6 -43.19 13.59 -12.04
CA GLU A 6 -42.44 12.54 -12.77
C GLU A 6 -41.45 13.10 -13.79
N THR A 7 -41.62 14.35 -14.25
CA THR A 7 -40.88 14.86 -15.42
C THR A 7 -39.68 15.74 -15.09
N THR A 8 -39.51 16.16 -13.84
CA THR A 8 -38.41 17.05 -13.44
C THR A 8 -37.64 16.48 -12.24
N GLU A 9 -36.58 15.75 -12.55
CA GLU A 9 -35.54 15.38 -11.58
C GLU A 9 -34.50 16.50 -11.51
N LEU A 10 -34.02 16.83 -10.31
CA LEU A 10 -33.02 17.88 -10.12
C LEU A 10 -31.70 17.54 -10.83
N GLY A 11 -31.35 16.25 -10.96
CA GLY A 11 -30.16 15.78 -11.70
C GLY A 11 -28.92 16.64 -11.40
N ASP A 12 -28.29 17.17 -12.46
CA ASP A 12 -27.19 18.13 -12.42
C ASP A 12 -27.64 19.60 -12.60
N LYS A 13 -28.94 19.88 -12.54
CA LYS A 13 -29.50 21.22 -12.79
C LYS A 13 -29.50 22.06 -11.52
N THR A 14 -29.28 23.37 -11.68
CA THR A 14 -29.40 24.30 -10.56
C THR A 14 -30.86 24.41 -10.09
N PRO A 15 -31.09 24.60 -8.77
CA PRO A 15 -32.43 24.78 -8.21
C PRO A 15 -33.28 25.86 -8.91
N SER A 16 -32.69 26.97 -9.38
CA SER A 16 -33.40 28.00 -10.14
C SER A 16 -33.89 27.55 -11.51
N VAL A 17 -33.10 26.74 -12.22
CA VAL A 17 -33.50 26.17 -13.52
C VAL A 17 -34.66 25.21 -13.32
N LEU A 18 -34.60 24.37 -12.29
CA LEU A 18 -35.71 23.49 -11.90
C LEU A 18 -36.99 24.30 -11.63
N LEU A 19 -36.88 25.40 -10.89
CA LEU A 19 -38.03 26.25 -10.57
C LEU A 19 -38.69 26.84 -11.82
N ARG A 20 -37.88 27.30 -12.78
CA ARG A 20 -38.36 27.84 -14.04
C ARG A 20 -39.07 26.79 -14.87
N GLU A 21 -38.52 25.58 -14.96
CA GLU A 21 -39.16 24.44 -15.65
C GLU A 21 -40.51 24.11 -15.00
N MET A 22 -40.54 23.98 -13.66
CA MET A 22 -41.78 23.72 -12.92
C MET A 22 -42.84 24.80 -13.15
N ARG A 23 -42.44 26.09 -13.20
CA ARG A 23 -43.36 27.21 -13.51
C ARG A 23 -43.91 27.13 -14.93
N THR A 24 -43.07 26.79 -15.92
CA THR A 24 -43.52 26.62 -17.31
C THR A 24 -44.48 25.45 -17.48
N LEU A 25 -44.26 24.34 -16.77
CA LEU A 25 -45.12 23.15 -16.83
C LEU A 25 -46.41 23.32 -16.02
N ALA A 26 -46.36 24.03 -14.91
CA ALA A 26 -47.52 24.28 -14.05
C ALA A 26 -48.51 25.30 -14.66
N GLY A 27 -48.02 26.25 -15.47
CA GLY A 27 -48.83 27.31 -16.06
C GLY A 27 -49.53 28.17 -14.99
N THR A 28 -50.76 28.60 -15.25
CA THR A 28 -51.56 29.43 -14.32
C THR A 28 -52.34 28.64 -13.27
N ASN A 29 -52.21 27.31 -13.25
CA ASN A 29 -53.04 26.44 -12.42
C ASN A 29 -52.48 26.19 -11.01
N VAL A 30 -51.27 26.68 -10.71
CA VAL A 30 -50.57 26.42 -9.45
C VAL A 30 -50.18 27.76 -8.81
N THR A 31 -50.52 27.93 -7.54
CA THR A 31 -50.12 29.11 -6.77
C THR A 31 -48.64 29.05 -6.41
N ASP A 32 -48.00 30.21 -6.25
CA ASP A 32 -46.58 30.29 -5.89
C ASP A 32 -46.26 29.54 -4.58
N ASN A 33 -47.19 29.50 -3.61
CA ASN A 33 -47.04 28.73 -2.36
C ASN A 33 -47.04 27.21 -2.59
N MET A 34 -47.92 26.72 -3.47
CA MET A 34 -47.93 25.30 -3.83
C MET A 34 -46.67 24.94 -4.63
N LEU A 35 -46.27 25.80 -5.55
CA LEU A 35 -45.05 25.64 -6.35
C LEU A 35 -43.80 25.60 -5.45
N ARG A 36 -43.74 26.46 -4.43
CA ARG A 36 -42.68 26.48 -3.41
C ARG A 36 -42.58 25.14 -2.69
N THR A 37 -43.69 24.61 -2.18
CA THR A 37 -43.70 23.32 -1.46
C THR A 37 -43.23 22.18 -2.36
N LEU A 38 -43.74 22.10 -3.59
CA LEU A 38 -43.35 21.05 -4.54
C LEU A 38 -41.89 21.17 -4.95
N TRP A 39 -41.39 22.39 -5.15
CA TRP A 39 -40.00 22.64 -5.49
C TRP A 39 -39.06 22.27 -4.34
N LEU A 40 -39.38 22.65 -3.10
CA LEU A 40 -38.60 22.27 -1.92
C LEU A 40 -38.51 20.75 -1.78
N GLN A 41 -39.62 20.01 -1.96
CA GLN A 41 -39.62 18.54 -1.92
C GLN A 41 -38.69 17.87 -2.95
N ARG A 42 -38.28 18.60 -4.00
CA ARG A 42 -37.37 18.11 -5.05
C ARG A 42 -35.90 18.41 -4.77
N LEU A 43 -35.59 19.26 -3.79
CA LEU A 43 -34.23 19.60 -3.42
C LEU A 43 -33.64 18.57 -2.45
N PRO A 44 -32.30 18.41 -2.38
CA PRO A 44 -31.65 17.63 -1.35
C PRO A 44 -31.99 18.16 0.05
N THR A 45 -32.12 17.27 1.03
CA THR A 45 -32.53 17.59 2.42
C THR A 45 -31.76 18.76 3.02
N ARG A 46 -30.45 18.81 2.77
CA ARG A 46 -29.57 19.88 3.25
C ARG A 46 -29.96 21.28 2.75
N ILE A 47 -30.39 21.37 1.49
CA ILE A 47 -30.83 22.63 0.91
C ILE A 47 -32.24 22.96 1.43
N GLN A 48 -33.10 21.96 1.60
CA GLN A 48 -34.42 22.15 2.20
C GLN A 48 -34.32 22.79 3.60
N GLU A 49 -33.51 22.22 4.49
CA GLU A 49 -33.31 22.71 5.86
C GLU A 49 -32.85 24.18 5.92
N LEU A 50 -31.99 24.59 4.99
CA LEU A 50 -31.53 25.97 4.89
C LEU A 50 -32.65 26.93 4.46
N LEU A 51 -33.49 26.48 3.52
CA LEU A 51 -34.51 27.31 2.90
C LEU A 51 -35.82 27.35 3.70
N THR A 52 -36.11 26.34 4.51
CA THR A 52 -37.31 26.29 5.37
C THR A 52 -37.33 27.38 6.44
N VAL A 53 -36.19 28.00 6.75
CA VAL A 53 -36.12 29.13 7.70
C VAL A 53 -36.51 30.46 7.02
N LEU A 54 -36.57 30.50 5.69
CA LEU A 54 -36.75 31.71 4.87
C LEU A 54 -38.18 31.79 4.31
N ASP A 55 -39.19 31.94 5.16
CA ASP A 55 -40.60 31.89 4.75
C ASP A 55 -41.13 33.19 4.11
N ASP A 56 -40.60 34.36 4.48
CA ASP A 56 -41.08 35.65 3.98
C ASP A 56 -40.36 36.14 2.70
N VAL A 57 -39.70 35.23 1.99
CA VAL A 57 -38.86 35.56 0.83
C VAL A 57 -39.56 35.13 -0.46
N SER A 58 -39.57 36.04 -1.45
CA SER A 58 -40.08 35.75 -2.80
C SER A 58 -39.39 34.52 -3.40
N LEU A 59 -40.17 33.70 -4.12
CA LEU A 59 -39.72 32.42 -4.66
C LEU A 59 -38.46 32.54 -5.55
N ASP A 60 -38.32 33.62 -6.31
CA ASP A 60 -37.14 33.86 -7.16
C ASP A 60 -35.86 34.13 -6.34
N LYS A 61 -35.96 34.85 -5.22
CA LYS A 61 -34.84 35.06 -4.29
C LYS A 61 -34.47 33.77 -3.56
N LEU A 62 -35.47 32.97 -3.21
CA LEU A 62 -35.27 31.66 -2.60
C LEU A 62 -34.51 30.73 -3.55
N ALA A 63 -34.87 30.73 -4.84
CA ALA A 63 -34.15 30.01 -5.88
C ALA A 63 -32.69 30.45 -6.01
N ALA A 64 -32.43 31.77 -6.01
CA ALA A 64 -31.05 32.28 -6.04
C ALA A 64 -30.23 31.88 -4.79
N CYS A 65 -30.86 31.79 -3.61
CA CYS A 65 -30.22 31.26 -2.41
C CYS A 65 -29.94 29.75 -2.53
N ALA A 66 -30.89 29.00 -3.09
CA ALA A 66 -30.74 27.58 -3.33
C ALA A 66 -29.60 27.27 -4.31
N ASP A 67 -29.42 28.07 -5.36
CA ASP A 67 -28.30 27.94 -6.30
C ASP A 67 -26.95 28.08 -5.59
N LYS A 68 -26.81 29.08 -4.72
CA LYS A 68 -25.60 29.28 -3.91
C LYS A 68 -25.37 28.09 -2.95
N ALA A 69 -26.43 27.54 -2.39
CA ALA A 69 -26.36 26.37 -1.52
C ALA A 69 -26.02 25.09 -2.30
N HIS A 70 -26.51 24.96 -3.52
CA HIS A 70 -26.26 23.85 -4.44
C HIS A 70 -24.81 23.85 -4.93
N ASP A 71 -24.29 25.00 -5.35
CA ASP A 71 -22.89 25.18 -5.73
C ASP A 71 -21.93 24.82 -4.57
N ARG A 72 -22.27 25.26 -3.34
CA ARG A 72 -21.55 24.88 -2.12
C ARG A 72 -21.72 23.40 -1.74
N GLY A 73 -22.86 22.81 -2.08
CA GLY A 73 -23.19 21.40 -1.82
C GLY A 73 -22.43 20.44 -2.74
N ILE A 74 -22.23 20.81 -4.00
CA ILE A 74 -21.42 20.05 -4.97
C ILE A 74 -19.94 20.02 -4.54
N GLY A 75 -19.44 21.07 -3.89
CA GLY A 75 -18.11 21.12 -3.28
C GLY A 75 -18.00 20.50 -1.88
N GLN A 76 -19.12 20.11 -1.26
CA GLN A 76 -19.17 19.51 0.07
C GLN A 76 -19.69 18.06 0.02
N GLY A 77 -19.23 17.30 -0.98
CA GLY A 77 -19.03 15.87 -0.79
C GLY A 77 -17.90 15.68 0.22
N VAL A 78 -18.24 15.53 1.50
CA VAL A 78 -17.30 15.11 2.57
C VAL A 78 -16.06 16.01 2.70
N ILE A 79 -16.21 17.24 3.19
CA ILE A 79 -15.12 17.86 3.95
C ILE A 79 -15.29 17.36 5.38
N ALA A 80 -14.58 16.27 5.70
CA ALA A 80 -14.45 15.78 7.05
C ALA A 80 -14.02 16.93 7.96
N ILE A 81 -14.83 17.20 8.99
CA ILE A 81 -14.53 18.14 10.04
C ILE A 81 -13.17 17.73 10.62
N ALA A 82 -12.18 18.62 10.50
CA ALA A 82 -10.89 18.51 11.15
C ALA A 82 -11.11 18.45 12.67
N GLY A 83 -11.27 17.25 13.21
CA GLY A 83 -11.68 17.08 14.60
C GLY A 83 -12.16 15.69 14.94
N THR A 84 -11.55 14.64 14.42
CA THR A 84 -11.36 13.35 15.11
C THR A 84 -10.48 12.47 14.25
N VAL A 85 -9.59 11.73 14.90
CA VAL A 85 -8.65 10.77 14.32
C VAL A 85 -9.43 9.60 13.72
N GLN A 86 -10.05 9.83 12.57
CA GLN A 86 -10.54 8.76 11.71
C GLN A 86 -9.59 8.72 10.53
N SER A 87 -8.75 7.69 10.51
CA SER A 87 -7.86 7.37 9.41
C SER A 87 -8.68 7.30 8.13
N ASP A 88 -8.56 8.33 7.30
CA ASP A 88 -9.19 8.45 6.00
C ASP A 88 -9.04 7.10 5.26
N PRO A 89 -10.13 6.46 4.80
CA PRO A 89 -10.06 5.20 4.08
C PRO A 89 -9.05 5.24 2.93
N LEU A 90 -8.87 6.40 2.29
CA LEU A 90 -7.84 6.60 1.25
C LEU A 90 -6.42 6.58 1.82
N GLN A 91 -6.18 7.13 3.01
CA GLN A 91 -4.89 7.04 3.69
C GLN A 91 -4.59 5.60 4.13
N THR A 92 -5.59 4.88 4.64
CA THR A 92 -5.46 3.47 5.00
C THR A 92 -5.12 2.63 3.76
N LEU A 93 -5.81 2.85 2.64
CA LEU A 93 -5.52 2.20 1.37
C LEU A 93 -4.12 2.56 0.84
N ASN A 94 -3.72 3.84 0.87
CA ASN A 94 -2.38 4.26 0.46
C ASN A 94 -1.28 3.63 1.32
N ASN A 95 -1.50 3.51 2.62
CA ASN A 95 -0.58 2.83 3.53
C ASN A 95 -0.48 1.33 3.22
N GLN A 96 -1.61 0.68 2.96
CA GLN A 96 -1.64 -0.73 2.53
C GLN A 96 -0.94 -0.93 1.18
N ILE A 97 -1.15 -0.04 0.21
CA ILE A 97 -0.47 -0.08 -1.10
C ILE A 97 1.04 0.11 -0.94
N SER A 98 1.47 1.07 -0.11
CA SER A 98 2.89 1.31 0.18
C SER A 98 3.54 0.10 0.85
N GLU A 99 2.85 -0.53 1.80
CA GLU A 99 3.34 -1.72 2.49
C GLU A 99 3.42 -2.93 1.56
N LEU A 100 2.39 -3.17 0.74
CA LEU A 100 2.41 -4.21 -0.28
C LEU A 100 3.52 -3.99 -1.30
N ALA A 101 3.76 -2.74 -1.73
CA ALA A 101 4.85 -2.40 -2.64
C ALA A 101 6.22 -2.75 -2.04
N LYS A 102 6.44 -2.51 -0.74
CA LYS A 102 7.67 -2.90 -0.03
C LYS A 102 7.82 -4.43 0.02
N GLN A 103 6.75 -5.16 0.30
CA GLN A 103 6.77 -6.63 0.35
C GLN A 103 7.09 -7.24 -1.02
N VAL A 104 6.48 -6.73 -2.09
CA VAL A 104 6.78 -7.16 -3.47
C VAL A 104 8.24 -6.86 -3.84
N ALA A 105 8.75 -5.67 -3.50
CA ALA A 105 10.15 -5.32 -3.73
C ALA A 105 11.11 -6.25 -2.95
N ALA A 106 10.77 -6.62 -1.72
CA ALA A 106 11.56 -7.55 -0.92
C ALA A 106 11.58 -8.98 -1.51
N ILE A 107 10.44 -9.47 -2.02
CA ILE A 107 10.35 -10.75 -2.72
C ILE A 107 11.21 -10.73 -3.99
N GLY A 108 11.14 -9.66 -4.79
CA GLY A 108 11.99 -9.47 -5.96
C GLY A 108 13.48 -9.54 -5.63
N LYS A 109 13.92 -8.85 -4.57
CA LYS A 109 15.32 -8.89 -4.09
C LYS A 109 15.75 -10.29 -3.64
N ARG A 110 14.89 -11.02 -2.90
CA ARG A 110 15.18 -12.40 -2.46
C ARG A 110 15.34 -13.34 -3.66
N ARG A 111 14.47 -13.23 -4.67
CA ARG A 111 14.51 -14.05 -5.88
C ARG A 111 15.77 -13.76 -6.73
N ALA A 112 16.16 -12.49 -6.85
CA ALA A 112 17.41 -12.10 -7.52
C ALA A 112 18.65 -12.69 -6.82
N ARG A 113 18.70 -12.64 -5.48
CA ARG A 113 19.81 -13.19 -4.68
C ARG A 113 19.89 -14.71 -4.68
N SER A 114 18.75 -15.39 -4.81
CA SER A 114 18.69 -16.85 -5.00
C SER A 114 19.26 -17.26 -6.38
N LYS A 115 18.91 -16.49 -7.43
CA LYS A 115 19.39 -16.75 -8.80
C LYS A 115 20.91 -16.57 -8.96
N THR A 116 21.53 -15.67 -8.21
CA THR A 116 22.99 -15.49 -8.21
C THR A 116 23.72 -16.57 -7.41
N ARG A 117 23.14 -17.07 -6.31
CA ARG A 117 23.72 -18.17 -5.52
C ARG A 117 23.59 -19.55 -6.18
N GLY A 118 22.58 -19.74 -7.03
CA GLY A 118 22.40 -20.98 -7.79
C GLY A 118 23.42 -21.21 -8.92
N ARG A 119 24.28 -20.23 -9.24
CA ARG A 119 25.19 -20.28 -10.39
C ARG A 119 26.68 -20.44 -10.08
N SER A 120 27.07 -20.61 -8.81
CA SER A 120 28.48 -20.79 -8.44
C SER A 120 28.77 -22.17 -7.84
N ARG A 121 28.33 -23.22 -8.55
CA ARG A 121 28.93 -24.56 -8.45
C ARG A 121 29.52 -24.95 -9.79
N THR A 122 30.34 -24.09 -10.37
CA THR A 122 31.38 -24.58 -11.28
C THR A 122 32.33 -25.38 -10.42
N LYS A 123 32.16 -26.70 -10.50
CA LYS A 123 33.04 -27.76 -10.01
C LYS A 123 34.44 -27.51 -10.58
N SER A 124 35.21 -26.65 -9.93
CA SER A 124 36.59 -26.35 -10.32
C SER A 124 37.49 -27.48 -9.85
N GLY A 125 37.99 -28.22 -10.84
CA GLY A 125 39.31 -28.84 -10.81
C GLY A 125 39.40 -30.13 -10.01
N SER A 126 39.23 -31.26 -10.71
CA SER A 126 39.93 -32.48 -10.36
C SER A 126 41.41 -32.14 -10.11
N ARG A 127 41.87 -32.25 -8.87
CA ARG A 127 43.31 -32.19 -8.59
C ARG A 127 43.94 -33.38 -9.29
N LYS A 128 44.60 -33.12 -10.43
CA LYS A 128 45.54 -34.08 -11.01
C LYS A 128 46.60 -34.33 -9.94
N ARG A 129 46.54 -35.51 -9.37
CA ARG A 129 47.60 -36.08 -8.55
C ARG A 129 48.63 -36.60 -9.55
N ASP A 130 49.52 -35.73 -9.99
CA ASP A 130 50.78 -36.17 -10.57
C ASP A 130 51.63 -36.71 -9.42
N GLN A 131 51.41 -37.99 -9.10
CA GLN A 131 52.32 -38.79 -8.29
C GLN A 131 53.34 -39.38 -9.25
N THR A 132 54.51 -38.73 -9.33
CA THR A 132 55.75 -39.48 -9.43
C THR A 132 56.75 -38.91 -8.41
N PRO A 133 57.59 -39.77 -7.82
CA PRO A 133 58.17 -39.54 -6.50
C PRO A 133 59.66 -39.21 -6.62
N GLU A 134 60.02 -37.93 -6.52
CA GLU A 134 61.38 -37.59 -6.09
C GLU A 134 61.37 -37.45 -4.57
N GLN A 135 61.55 -38.61 -3.92
CA GLN A 135 62.08 -38.82 -2.57
C GLN A 135 61.94 -37.65 -1.58
N SER A 136 60.72 -37.14 -1.37
CA SER A 136 60.50 -36.18 -0.29
C SER A 136 60.54 -36.97 1.01
N THR A 137 61.67 -36.87 1.71
CA THR A 137 61.93 -37.42 3.05
C THR A 137 60.98 -36.88 4.13
N THR A 138 60.03 -36.03 3.76
CA THR A 138 59.18 -35.25 4.65
C THR A 138 57.71 -35.43 4.28
N CYS A 139 56.87 -35.84 5.25
CA CYS A 139 55.45 -36.06 5.03
C CYS A 139 54.67 -34.76 4.80
N TYR A 140 53.46 -34.87 4.24
CA TYR A 140 52.58 -33.73 3.91
C TYR A 140 52.44 -32.68 5.04
N TYR A 141 52.33 -33.14 6.29
CA TYR A 141 52.17 -32.25 7.43
C TYR A 141 53.45 -31.46 7.72
N HIS A 142 54.63 -32.08 7.63
CA HIS A 142 55.91 -31.37 7.76
C HIS A 142 56.23 -30.52 6.53
N GLN A 143 55.76 -30.88 5.33
CA GLN A 143 55.89 -30.04 4.14
C GLN A 143 55.06 -28.75 4.27
N ARG A 144 53.87 -28.84 4.86
CA ARG A 144 52.93 -27.70 4.99
C ARG A 144 53.15 -26.86 6.25
N PHE A 145 53.55 -27.48 7.37
CA PHE A 145 53.61 -26.86 8.69
C PHE A 145 55.01 -26.87 9.30
N LYS A 146 56.00 -27.53 8.67
CA LYS A 146 57.39 -27.65 9.14
C LYS A 146 57.43 -28.14 10.60
N GLU A 147 58.29 -27.58 11.44
CA GLU A 147 58.47 -27.93 12.85
C GLU A 147 57.21 -27.76 13.73
N LYS A 148 56.18 -27.07 13.24
CA LYS A 148 54.89 -26.93 13.93
C LYS A 148 53.88 -28.01 13.54
N ALA A 149 54.32 -29.06 12.84
CA ALA A 149 53.45 -30.18 12.50
C ALA A 149 53.01 -30.91 13.77
N TRP A 150 51.70 -31.04 13.92
CA TRP A 150 51.06 -31.70 15.04
C TRP A 150 50.83 -33.20 14.80
N LYS A 151 51.08 -33.67 13.57
CA LYS A 151 50.95 -35.07 13.17
C LYS A 151 52.04 -35.41 12.17
N CYS A 152 52.73 -36.51 12.42
CA CYS A 152 53.69 -37.11 11.52
C CYS A 152 53.11 -38.42 10.95
N LEU A 153 53.30 -38.67 9.65
CA LEU A 153 52.96 -39.94 9.01
C LEU A 153 54.25 -40.58 8.50
N LEU A 154 54.50 -41.83 8.90
CA LEU A 154 55.66 -42.61 8.45
C LEU A 154 55.47 -43.12 7.00
N PRO A 155 56.54 -43.28 6.21
CA PRO A 155 57.94 -42.96 6.52
C PRO A 155 58.26 -41.46 6.34
N CYS A 156 58.92 -40.85 7.32
CA CYS A 156 59.27 -39.43 7.36
C CYS A 156 60.54 -39.25 8.20
N ASP A 157 61.58 -38.62 7.63
CA ASP A 157 62.93 -38.52 8.22
C ASP A 157 63.13 -37.28 9.11
N SER A 158 62.07 -36.47 9.29
CA SER A 158 62.11 -35.32 10.20
C SER A 158 62.11 -35.79 11.66
N GLU A 159 63.26 -35.66 12.35
CA GLU A 159 63.50 -36.02 13.76
C GLU A 159 62.77 -35.11 14.77
N HIS A 160 61.46 -34.98 14.66
CA HIS A 160 60.62 -34.43 15.75
C HIS A 160 59.52 -35.43 16.08
N SER A 161 59.95 -36.49 16.75
CA SER A 161 59.11 -37.50 17.41
C SER A 161 58.24 -36.84 18.49
N LEU A 162 56.99 -36.57 18.14
CA LEU A 162 55.82 -36.42 19.02
C LEU A 162 56.10 -35.89 20.44
N ALA A 163 55.99 -34.58 20.63
CA ALA A 163 55.68 -34.06 21.97
C ALA A 163 54.27 -34.52 22.35
N LYS A 164 54.18 -35.66 23.06
CA LYS A 164 52.96 -36.15 23.71
C LYS A 164 52.39 -35.02 24.59
N ARG A 165 51.31 -34.39 24.16
CA ARG A 165 50.39 -33.75 25.11
C ARG A 165 49.26 -34.73 25.37
N GLY A 166 49.27 -35.24 26.60
CA GLY A 166 48.36 -36.24 27.12
C GLY A 166 46.90 -35.85 26.90
N ASN A 167 46.13 -36.86 26.54
CA ASN A 167 44.69 -36.83 26.39
C ASN A 167 44.05 -36.84 27.78
N SER A 168 43.52 -35.71 28.24
CA SER A 168 42.53 -35.68 29.32
C SER A 168 41.18 -35.35 28.70
N ASN A 169 40.46 -36.40 28.34
CA ASN A 169 39.01 -36.37 28.23
C ASN A 169 38.47 -36.14 29.65
N ASP A 170 37.69 -35.08 29.87
CA ASP A 170 36.62 -35.16 30.86
C ASP A 170 35.34 -34.53 30.33
N HIS A 171 34.26 -35.18 30.68
CA HIS A 171 32.94 -35.14 30.10
C HIS A 171 32.09 -34.14 30.89
N ARG A 172 31.19 -33.45 30.18
CA ARG A 172 29.78 -33.29 30.58
C ARG A 172 29.49 -32.51 31.89
N GLN A 173 29.03 -31.26 31.73
CA GLN A 173 27.66 -30.83 32.07
C GLN A 173 27.41 -29.43 31.50
#